data_AF-A0A1F5ATV9-F1
#
_entry.id   AF-A0A1F5ATV9-F1
#
_cell.length_a   1.000
_cell.length_b   1.000
_cell.length_c   1.000
_cell.angle_alpha   90.00
_cell.angle_beta   90.00
_cell.angle_gamma   90.00
#
_symmetry.space_group_name_H-M   'P 1'
#
loop_
_entity.id
_entity.type
_entity.pdbx_description
1 polymer ?
#
loop_
_entity_poly.entity_id
_entity_poly.type
_entity_poly.pdbx_seq_one_letter_code
_entity_poly.pdbx_strand_id
1 'polypeptide(L)'
;MKLQLDPKKALTISLTALVLLFAVWLVSPFFRLDASDEAAGRINGYRLALGLTVMILFVGKSLWDVLAPQGLAKKVSNVKAIALVGLTIVVMGFIVFTVARAAAYYLESSIAADAQQF
;
A
#
# COMPACT_ATOMS: atom_id res chain seq x y z
N MET A 1 26.58 -4.34 22.66
CA MET A 1 26.20 -5.40 21.69
C MET A 1 26.44 -4.83 20.29
N LYS A 2 27.51 -5.24 19.57
CA LYS A 2 27.76 -4.72 18.21
C LYS A 2 26.72 -5.32 17.27
N LEU A 3 25.85 -4.48 16.71
CA LEU A 3 24.89 -4.87 15.68
C LEU A 3 25.70 -5.24 14.42
N GLN A 4 26.07 -6.51 14.26
CA GLN A 4 26.65 -6.96 13.00
C GLN A 4 25.54 -6.92 11.95
N LEU A 5 25.49 -5.84 11.18
CA LEU A 5 24.58 -5.69 10.05
C LEU A 5 24.99 -6.68 8.98
N ASP A 6 24.17 -7.70 8.77
CA ASP A 6 24.29 -8.59 7.61
C ASP A 6 23.89 -7.79 6.37
N PRO A 7 24.82 -7.49 5.44
CA PRO A 7 24.56 -6.60 4.31
C PRO A 7 23.43 -7.11 3.42
N LYS A 8 23.24 -8.43 3.33
CA LYS A 8 22.13 -9.01 2.57
C LYS A 8 20.78 -8.71 3.21
N LYS A 9 20.68 -8.82 4.55
CA LYS A 9 19.44 -8.51 5.28
C LYS A 9 19.11 -7.02 5.20
N ALA A 10 20.13 -6.16 5.35
CA ALA A 10 19.96 -4.72 5.23
C ALA A 10 19.47 -4.32 3.84
N LEU A 11 20.01 -4.94 2.79
CA LEU A 11 19.55 -4.74 1.42
C LEU A 11 18.09 -5.15 1.24
N THR A 12 17.69 -6.33 1.72
CA THR A 12 16.29 -6.79 1.61
C THR A 12 15.33 -5.83 2.33
N ILE A 13 15.66 -5.40 3.55
CA ILE A 13 14.81 -4.47 4.31
C ILE A 13 14.70 -3.14 3.57
N SER A 14 15.82 -2.61 3.07
CA SER A 14 15.85 -1.34 2.33
C SER A 14 15.04 -1.43 1.04
N LEU A 15 15.16 -2.54 0.30
CA LEU A 15 14.39 -2.77 -0.92
C LEU A 15 12.88 -2.84 -0.63
N THR A 16 12.48 -3.56 0.42
CA THR A 16 11.06 -3.60 0.84
C THR A 16 10.55 -2.21 1.21
N ALA A 17 11.34 -1.42 1.95
CA ALA A 17 10.97 -0.05 2.29
C ALA A 17 10.82 0.82 1.04
N LEU A 18 11.73 0.70 0.07
CA LEU A 18 11.63 1.42 -1.21
C LEU A 18 10.38 1.03 -2.00
N VAL A 19 10.03 -0.26 -2.06
CA VAL A 19 8.81 -0.74 -2.72
C VAL A 19 7.56 -0.15 -2.05
N LEU A 20 7.52 -0.12 -0.71
CA LEU A 20 6.39 0.47 0.01
C LEU A 20 6.30 1.98 -0.20
N LEU A 21 7.43 2.70 -0.17
CA LEU A 21 7.48 4.13 -0.48
C LEU A 21 7.03 4.42 -1.91
N PHE A 22 7.44 3.59 -2.87
CA PHE A 22 7.00 3.68 -4.25
C PHE A 22 5.49 3.46 -4.38
N ALA A 23 4.94 2.48 -3.67
CA ALA A 23 3.50 2.25 -3.63
C ALA A 23 2.73 3.43 -3.01
N VAL A 24 3.24 4.02 -1.93
CA VAL A 24 2.68 5.24 -1.32
C VAL A 24 2.72 6.41 -2.30
N TRP A 25 3.83 6.58 -3.01
CA TRP A 25 3.97 7.62 -4.03
C TRP A 25 3.00 7.44 -5.20
N LEU A 26 2.72 6.19 -5.60
CA LEU A 26 1.75 5.89 -6.65
C LEU A 26 0.33 6.33 -6.28
N VAL A 27 -0.09 6.08 -5.03
CA VAL A 27 -1.43 6.45 -4.56
C VAL A 27 -1.51 7.88 -4.03
N SER A 28 -0.38 8.60 -3.93
CA SER A 28 -0.31 9.96 -3.38
C SER A 28 -1.24 11.02 -4.01
N PRO A 29 -1.59 10.97 -5.31
CA PRO A 29 -2.58 11.90 -5.87
C PRO A 29 -3.94 11.84 -5.15
N PHE A 30 -4.28 10.70 -4.55
CA PHE A 30 -5.56 10.50 -3.86
C PHE A 30 -5.55 10.99 -2.41
N PHE A 31 -4.43 11.55 -1.92
CA PHE A 31 -4.36 12.17 -0.58
C PHE A 31 -4.86 13.62 -0.57
N ARG A 32 -4.70 14.32 -1.70
CA ARG A 32 -5.16 15.68 -1.93
C ARG A 32 -5.70 15.74 -3.34
N LEU A 33 -7.00 15.56 -3.47
CA LEU A 33 -7.69 15.68 -4.75
C LEU A 33 -7.92 17.17 -5.00
N ASP A 34 -7.23 17.72 -6.00
CA ASP A 34 -7.43 19.09 -6.46
C ASP A 34 -8.09 19.07 -7.84
N ALA A 35 -8.95 20.06 -8.14
CA ALA A 35 -9.74 20.08 -9.38
C ALA A 35 -8.85 20.12 -10.65
N SER A 36 -7.58 20.52 -10.51
CA SER A 36 -6.58 20.47 -11.58
C SER A 36 -6.18 19.05 -12.01
N ASP A 37 -6.48 18.01 -11.22
CA ASP A 37 -6.13 16.63 -11.52
C ASP A 37 -7.11 15.93 -12.50
N GLU A 38 -8.25 16.54 -12.81
CA GLU A 38 -9.22 16.01 -13.79
C GLU A 38 -8.58 15.78 -15.17
N ALA A 39 -7.69 16.68 -15.59
CA ALA A 39 -6.97 16.58 -16.86
C ALA A 39 -6.04 15.34 -16.94
N ALA A 40 -5.62 14.81 -15.80
CA ALA A 40 -4.74 13.64 -15.71
C ALA A 40 -5.46 12.36 -15.26
N GLY A 41 -6.81 12.36 -15.22
CA GLY A 41 -7.62 11.30 -14.62
C GLY A 41 -7.27 9.87 -15.04
N ARG A 42 -6.93 9.65 -16.32
CA ARG A 42 -6.53 8.32 -16.83
C ARG A 42 -5.18 7.87 -16.27
N ILE A 43 -4.20 8.77 -16.19
CA ILE A 43 -2.86 8.47 -15.65
C ILE A 43 -2.96 8.22 -14.14
N ASN A 44 -3.71 9.06 -13.43
CA ASN A 44 -3.92 8.92 -11.99
C ASN A 44 -4.69 7.62 -11.65
N GLY A 45 -5.65 7.20 -12.49
CA GLY A 45 -6.31 5.90 -12.37
C GLY A 45 -5.35 4.71 -12.49
N TYR A 46 -4.43 4.71 -13.46
CA TYR A 46 -3.42 3.66 -13.58
C TYR A 46 -2.45 3.64 -12.39
N ARG A 47 -2.04 4.83 -11.91
CA ARG A 47 -1.18 4.95 -10.72
C ARG A 47 -1.87 4.39 -9.48
N LEU A 48 -3.15 4.68 -9.28
CA LEU A 48 -3.96 4.11 -8.20
C LEU A 48 -3.99 2.59 -8.27
N ALA A 49 -4.36 2.04 -9.43
CA ALA A 49 -4.48 0.60 -9.62
C ALA A 49 -3.16 -0.12 -9.35
N LEU A 50 -2.04 0.43 -9.85
CA LEU A 50 -0.71 -0.14 -9.63
C LEU A 50 -0.31 -0.06 -8.14
N GLY A 51 -0.49 1.12 -7.52
CA GLY A 51 -0.17 1.33 -6.10
C GLY A 51 -0.95 0.40 -5.18
N LEU A 52 -2.26 0.27 -5.40
CA LEU A 52 -3.11 -0.67 -4.65
C LEU A 52 -2.69 -2.12 -4.86
N THR A 53 -2.38 -2.52 -6.10
CA THR A 53 -1.93 -3.89 -6.40
C THR A 53 -0.67 -4.23 -5.62
N VAL A 54 0.33 -3.34 -5.60
CA VAL A 54 1.57 -3.56 -4.83
C VAL A 54 1.27 -3.71 -3.34
N MET A 55 0.42 -2.85 -2.78
CA MET A 55 0.05 -2.91 -1.35
C MET A 55 -0.73 -4.18 -1.01
N ILE A 56 -1.69 -4.59 -1.85
CA ILE A 56 -2.48 -5.81 -1.66
C ILE A 56 -1.57 -7.04 -1.72
N LEU A 57 -0.67 -7.11 -2.70
CA LEU A 57 0.30 -8.21 -2.82
C LEU A 57 1.23 -8.25 -1.60
N PHE A 58 1.68 -7.10 -1.12
CA PHE A 58 2.50 -7.00 0.10
C PHE A 58 1.74 -7.53 1.33
N VAL A 59 0.49 -7.11 1.52
CA VAL A 59 -0.36 -7.56 2.62
C VAL A 59 -0.64 -9.06 2.53
N GLY A 60 -1.06 -9.55 1.36
CA GLY A 60 -1.34 -10.97 1.14
C GLY A 60 -0.11 -11.84 1.40
N LYS A 61 1.05 -11.42 0.88
CA LYS A 61 2.32 -12.12 1.15
C LYS A 61 2.70 -12.08 2.63
N SER A 62 2.57 -10.94 3.29
CA SER A 62 2.94 -10.79 4.70
C SER A 62 2.05 -11.61 5.63
N LEU A 63 0.74 -11.67 5.35
CA LEU A 63 -0.20 -12.54 6.08
C LEU A 63 0.12 -14.02 5.84
N TRP A 64 0.39 -14.42 4.59
CA TRP A 64 0.75 -15.80 4.28
C TRP A 64 2.04 -16.23 5.00
N ASP A 65 3.05 -15.37 5.03
CA ASP A 65 4.32 -15.62 5.72
C ASP A 65 4.15 -15.79 7.24
N VAL A 66 3.13 -15.16 7.84
CA VAL A 66 2.78 -15.28 9.28
C VAL A 66 1.90 -16.51 9.56
N LEU A 67 0.87 -16.74 8.74
CA LEU A 67 -0.14 -17.78 8.96
C LEU A 67 0.33 -19.18 8.52
N ALA A 68 1.17 -19.26 7.50
CA ALA A 68 1.69 -20.51 6.96
C ALA A 68 3.22 -20.46 6.88
N PRO A 69 3.94 -20.42 8.02
CA PRO A 69 5.39 -20.53 8.01
C PRO A 69 5.73 -21.93 7.48
N GLN A 70 6.15 -22.03 6.22
CA GLN A 70 6.44 -23.30 5.53
C GLN A 70 7.71 -23.98 6.08
N GLY A 71 7.69 -24.34 7.36
CA GLY A 71 8.75 -25.09 8.02
C GLY A 71 8.55 -25.12 9.52
N LEU A 72 7.99 -26.22 10.02
CA LEU A 72 7.96 -26.64 11.44
C LEU A 72 9.34 -26.63 12.15
N ALA A 73 10.43 -26.28 11.45
CA ALA A 73 11.80 -26.32 11.93
C ALA A 73 12.47 -24.94 12.14
N LYS A 74 11.87 -23.82 11.69
CA LYS A 74 12.50 -22.50 11.80
C LYS A 74 11.77 -21.65 12.84
N LYS A 75 12.31 -21.60 14.07
CA LYS A 75 11.83 -20.67 15.11
C LYS A 75 11.92 -19.23 14.59
N VAL A 76 10.80 -18.70 14.11
CA VAL A 76 10.63 -17.28 13.85
C VAL A 76 10.46 -16.56 15.18
N SER A 77 11.13 -15.42 15.33
CA SER A 77 11.01 -14.62 16.55
C SER A 77 9.63 -14.00 16.63
N ASN A 78 8.92 -14.21 17.76
CA ASN A 78 7.60 -13.63 18.01
C ASN A 78 7.57 -12.10 17.80
N VAL A 79 8.65 -11.41 18.16
CA VAL A 79 8.78 -9.95 17.98
C VAL A 79 8.71 -9.56 16.50
N LYS A 80 9.35 -10.35 15.62
CA LYS A 80 9.34 -10.09 14.17
C LYS A 80 7.97 -10.35 13.57
N ALA A 81 7.29 -11.41 14.03
CA ALA A 81 5.92 -11.71 13.59
C ALA A 81 4.95 -10.60 14.02
N ILE A 82 5.01 -10.15 15.29
CA ILE A 82 4.19 -9.04 15.79
C ILE A 82 4.45 -7.76 15.00
N ALA A 83 5.71 -7.41 14.75
CA ALA A 83 6.06 -6.23 13.97
C ALA A 83 5.53 -6.32 12.52
N LEU A 84 5.61 -7.50 11.89
CA LEU A 84 5.10 -7.71 10.54
C LEU A 84 3.57 -7.62 10.49
N VAL A 85 2.88 -8.18 11.48
CA VAL A 85 1.41 -8.06 11.61
C VAL A 85 1.00 -6.61 11.81
N GLY A 86 1.68 -5.88 12.70
CA GLY A 86 1.42 -4.46 12.93
C GLY A 86 1.61 -3.62 11.65
N LEU A 87 2.71 -3.83 10.93
CA LEU A 87 2.94 -3.19 9.63
C LEU A 87 1.84 -3.54 8.62
N THR A 88 1.42 -4.80 8.58
CA THR A 88 0.36 -5.27 7.68
C THR A 88 -0.97 -4.58 7.98
N ILE A 89 -1.32 -4.40 9.24
CA ILE A 89 -2.54 -3.68 9.66
C ILE A 89 -2.47 -2.21 9.20
N VAL A 90 -1.32 -1.55 9.39
CA VAL A 90 -1.13 -0.16 8.93
C VAL A 90 -1.30 -0.05 7.42
N VAL A 91 -0.66 -0.92 6.65
CA VAL A 91 -0.79 -0.94 5.18
C VAL A 91 -2.23 -1.25 4.76
N MET A 92 -2.90 -2.19 5.44
CA MET A 92 -4.31 -2.51 5.16
C MET A 92 -5.21 -1.30 5.41
N GLY A 93 -5.07 -0.62 6.54
CA GLY A 93 -5.82 0.61 6.83
C GLY A 93 -5.59 1.68 5.76
N PHE A 94 -4.37 1.80 5.27
CA PHE A 94 -4.01 2.72 4.19
C PHE A 94 -4.66 2.36 2.84
N ILE A 95 -4.73 1.07 2.50
CA ILE A 95 -5.46 0.58 1.33
C ILE A 95 -6.93 1.00 1.44
N VAL A 96 -7.58 0.69 2.58
CA VAL A 96 -9.00 1.02 2.81
C VAL A 96 -9.24 2.53 2.69
N PHE A 97 -8.40 3.35 3.32
CA PHE A 97 -8.46 4.80 3.21
C PHE A 97 -8.36 5.28 1.75
N THR A 98 -7.39 4.76 1.01
CA THR A 98 -7.15 5.13 -0.39
C THR A 98 -8.34 4.77 -1.28
N VAL A 99 -8.90 3.56 -1.10
CA VAL A 99 -10.08 3.11 -1.85
C VAL A 99 -11.29 3.98 -1.52
N ALA A 100 -11.52 4.30 -0.23
CA ALA A 100 -12.62 5.17 0.18
C ALA A 100 -12.51 6.57 -0.43
N ARG A 101 -11.29 7.14 -0.48
CA ARG A 101 -11.03 8.43 -1.14
C ARG A 101 -11.28 8.40 -2.64
N ALA A 102 -10.82 7.35 -3.31
CA ALA A 102 -11.05 7.18 -4.74
C ALA A 102 -12.54 6.99 -5.07
N ALA A 103 -13.28 6.26 -4.23
CA ALA A 103 -14.72 6.08 -4.38
C ALA A 103 -15.49 7.40 -4.16
N ALA A 104 -15.13 8.17 -3.13
CA ALA A 104 -15.73 9.48 -2.87
C ALA A 104 -15.53 10.44 -4.06
N TYR A 105 -14.31 10.50 -4.61
CA TYR A 105 -14.00 11.30 -5.79
C TYR A 105 -14.84 10.89 -7.01
N TYR A 106 -14.96 9.59 -7.26
CA TYR A 106 -15.74 9.08 -8.38
C TYR A 106 -17.22 9.46 -8.25
N LEU A 107 -17.79 9.33 -7.05
CA LEU A 107 -19.19 9.72 -6.79
C LEU A 107 -19.39 11.22 -6.97
N GLU A 108 -18.50 12.06 -6.43
CA GLU A 108 -18.59 13.51 -6.54
C GLU A 108 -18.48 13.99 -7.99
N SER A 109 -17.53 13.45 -8.76
CA SER A 109 -17.40 13.76 -10.19
C SER A 109 -18.61 13.33 -11.02
N SER A 110 -19.24 12.19 -10.67
CA SER A 110 -20.44 11.71 -11.36
C SER A 110 -21.65 12.62 -11.09
N ILE A 111 -21.83 13.06 -9.84
CA ILE A 111 -22.89 14.00 -9.45
C ILE A 111 -22.70 15.35 -10.16
N ALA A 112 -21.47 15.85 -10.24
CA ALA A 112 -21.16 17.10 -10.92
C ALA A 112 -21.44 17.02 -12.44
N ALA A 113 -21.13 15.88 -13.07
CA ALA A 113 -21.43 15.65 -14.48
C ALA A 113 -22.94 15.61 -14.76
N ASP A 114 -23.71 14.93 -13.90
CA ASP A 114 -25.17 14.88 -14.02
C ASP A 114 -25.79 16.28 -13.84
N ALA A 115 -25.27 17.09 -12.92
CA ALA A 115 -25.76 18.45 -12.68
C ALA A 115 -25.52 19.43 -13.84
N GLN A 116 -24.56 19.15 -14.74
CA GLN A 116 -24.31 19.95 -15.94
C GLN A 116 -25.20 19.58 -17.13
N GLN A 117 -25.91 18.46 -17.06
CA GLN A 117 -26.82 17.98 -18.12
C GLN A 117 -28.26 18.49 -17.97
N PHE A 118 -28.59 19.16 -16.85
CA PHE A 118 -29.88 19.79 -16.57
C PHE A 118 -29.74 21.31 -16.47
#